data_AF-G4ZNA9-F1
#
_entry.id   AF-G4ZNA9-F1
#
_cell.length_a   1.000
_cell.length_b   1.000
_cell.length_c   1.000
_cell.angle_alpha   90.00
_cell.angle_beta   90.00
_cell.angle_gamma   90.00
#
_symmetry.space_group_name_H-M   'P 1'
#
loop_
_entity.id
_entity.type
_entity.pdbx_description
1 polymer ?
#
loop_
_entity_poly.entity_id
_entity_poly.type
_entity_poly.pdbx_seq_one_letter_code
_entity_poly.pdbx_strand_id
1 'polypeptide(L)'
;MSVSAVRVSLQPAHGYIPLVVIGAGLVGTWAGFRVGVARKQFNVPYPQMYAEKSDKNANEFNCVQRAHQNVLENLPLFYAMLATSSIYRPKVAAAAGLVRIAGFVMYVKGYSTGDPGKRRKGNFGYLGTLVMLGLSLEAALRLLGHL
;
A
#
# COMPACT_ATOMS: atom_id res chain seq x y z
N MET A 1 13.55 -29.16 -26.72
CA MET A 1 13.64 -27.68 -26.70
C MET A 1 14.73 -27.30 -25.72
N SER A 2 15.78 -26.62 -26.15
CA SER A 2 16.82 -26.12 -25.24
C SER A 2 16.21 -25.01 -24.39
N VAL A 3 16.05 -25.25 -23.08
CA VAL A 3 15.61 -24.20 -22.14
C VAL A 3 16.76 -23.21 -22.02
N SER A 4 16.64 -22.07 -22.70
CA SER A 4 17.59 -20.97 -22.53
C SER A 4 17.38 -20.37 -21.14
N ALA A 5 18.39 -20.47 -20.28
CA ALA A 5 18.31 -19.95 -18.92
C ALA A 5 18.21 -18.42 -18.93
N VAL A 6 17.14 -17.85 -18.35
CA VAL A 6 17.04 -16.40 -18.13
C VAL A 6 17.85 -16.03 -16.89
N ARG A 7 18.85 -15.16 -17.06
CA ARG A 7 19.70 -14.66 -15.97
C ARG A 7 19.30 -13.23 -15.61
N VAL A 8 18.79 -13.03 -14.39
CA VAL A 8 18.52 -11.71 -13.82
C VAL A 8 19.64 -11.36 -12.84
N SER A 9 20.27 -10.20 -13.02
CA SER A 9 21.32 -9.71 -12.12
C SER A 9 20.79 -8.57 -11.25
N LEU A 10 21.00 -8.66 -9.94
CA LEU A 10 20.64 -7.62 -9.00
C LEU A 10 21.62 -6.44 -9.11
N GLN A 11 21.15 -5.36 -9.73
CA GLN A 11 21.81 -4.06 -9.73
C GLN A 11 21.72 -3.39 -8.35
N PRO A 12 22.65 -2.48 -7.98
CA PRO A 12 22.57 -1.71 -6.73
C PRO A 12 21.24 -0.98 -6.50
N ALA A 13 20.58 -0.55 -7.59
CA ALA A 13 19.26 0.09 -7.53
C ALA A 13 18.15 -0.81 -6.96
N HIS A 14 18.30 -2.14 -6.97
CA HIS A 14 17.34 -3.04 -6.30
C HIS A 14 17.34 -2.85 -4.78
N GLY A 15 18.38 -2.24 -4.20
CA GLY A 15 18.41 -1.87 -2.78
C GLY A 15 17.31 -0.89 -2.37
N TYR A 16 16.72 -0.14 -3.31
CA TYR A 16 15.57 0.72 -3.01
C TYR A 16 14.29 -0.07 -2.71
N ILE A 17 14.15 -1.28 -3.25
CA ILE A 17 12.94 -2.10 -3.08
C ILE A 17 12.70 -2.46 -1.61
N PRO A 18 13.66 -3.03 -0.85
CA PRO A 18 13.47 -3.27 0.58
C PRO A 18 13.22 -1.99 1.37
N LEU A 19 13.80 -0.84 1.00
CA LEU A 19 13.49 0.45 1.65
C LEU A 19 12.02 0.84 1.45
N VAL A 20 11.48 0.66 0.24
CA VAL A 20 10.05 0.90 -0.06
C VAL A 20 9.16 -0.08 0.71
N VAL A 21 9.55 -1.36 0.82
CA VAL A 21 8.84 -2.36 1.63
C VAL A 21 8.78 -1.93 3.11
N ILE A 22 9.92 -1.55 3.69
CA ILE A 22 9.99 -1.04 5.07
C ILE A 22 9.09 0.20 5.23
N GLY A 23 9.16 1.15 4.30
CA GLY A 23 8.35 2.36 4.33
C GLY A 23 6.84 2.08 4.32
N ALA A 24 6.39 1.15 3.49
CA ALA A 24 4.98 0.76 3.45
C ALA A 24 4.54 0.03 4.74
N GLY A 25 5.40 -0.83 5.30
CA GLY A 25 5.17 -1.46 6.60
C GLY A 25 5.00 -0.43 7.71
N LEU A 26 5.88 0.57 7.77
CA LEU A 26 5.79 1.67 8.74
C LEU A 26 4.49 2.47 8.60
N VAL A 27 3.98 2.68 7.38
CA VAL A 27 2.67 3.33 7.16
C VAL A 27 1.52 2.48 7.69
N GLY A 28 1.56 1.15 7.49
CA GLY A 28 0.59 0.22 8.08
C GLY A 28 0.60 0.28 9.60
N THR A 29 1.79 0.18 10.21
CA THR A 29 1.97 0.29 11.66
C THR A 29 1.49 1.64 12.22
N TRP A 30 1.83 2.74 11.55
CA TRP A 30 1.36 4.09 11.91
C TRP A 30 -0.16 4.20 11.88
N ALA A 31 -0.82 3.68 10.84
CA ALA A 31 -2.28 3.66 10.76
C ALA A 31 -2.88 2.79 11.90
N GLY A 32 -2.24 1.69 12.27
CA GLY A 32 -2.63 0.87 13.43
C GLY A 32 -2.51 1.62 14.76
N PHE A 33 -1.42 2.38 14.97
CA PHE A 33 -1.29 3.23 16.15
C PHE A 33 -2.41 4.28 16.25
N ARG A 34 -2.81 4.87 15.11
CA ARG A 34 -3.95 5.81 15.08
C ARG A 34 -5.26 5.16 15.51
N VAL A 35 -5.50 3.91 15.14
CA VAL A 35 -6.64 3.14 15.65
C VAL A 35 -6.54 3.00 17.17
N GLY A 36 -5.37 2.64 17.71
CA GLY A 36 -5.16 2.52 19.15
C GLY A 36 -5.46 3.82 19.92
N VAL A 37 -5.03 4.97 19.38
CA VAL A 37 -5.36 6.28 19.93
C VAL A 37 -6.87 6.55 19.85
N ALA A 38 -7.49 6.29 18.70
CA ALA A 38 -8.93 6.50 18.51
C ALA A 38 -9.78 5.62 19.43
N ARG A 39 -9.36 4.37 19.70
CA ARG A 39 -10.04 3.48 20.66
C ARG A 39 -10.14 4.11 22.04
N LYS A 40 -9.06 4.73 22.51
CA LYS A 40 -9.02 5.46 23.79
C LYS A 40 -9.90 6.71 23.76
N GLN A 41 -9.89 7.45 22.65
CA GLN A 41 -10.68 8.69 22.50
C GLN A 41 -12.18 8.43 22.45
N PHE A 42 -12.61 7.35 21.80
CA PHE A 42 -14.01 7.01 21.58
C PHE A 42 -14.52 5.90 22.50
N ASN A 43 -13.73 5.46 23.48
CA ASN A 43 -14.07 4.41 24.44
C ASN A 43 -14.57 3.11 23.79
N VAL A 44 -13.87 2.64 22.75
CA VAL A 44 -14.21 1.37 22.06
C VAL A 44 -13.29 0.25 22.58
N PRO A 45 -13.75 -0.58 23.55
CA PRO A 45 -12.93 -1.61 24.16
C PRO A 45 -12.62 -2.75 23.19
N TYR A 46 -11.55 -3.49 23.46
CA TYR A 46 -11.33 -4.78 22.79
C TYR A 46 -12.33 -5.82 23.31
N PRO A 47 -12.79 -6.78 22.48
CA PRO A 47 -12.39 -7.08 21.11
C PRO A 47 -13.21 -6.35 20.03
N GLN A 48 -14.04 -5.36 20.40
CA GLN A 48 -14.96 -4.71 19.48
C GLN A 48 -14.24 -4.02 18.32
N MET A 49 -14.59 -4.39 17.09
CA MET A 49 -13.88 -3.91 15.90
C MET A 49 -14.35 -2.51 15.49
N TYR A 50 -15.66 -2.29 15.49
CA TYR A 50 -16.33 -1.06 15.08
C TYR A 50 -17.22 -0.55 16.21
N ALA A 51 -17.31 0.77 16.35
CA ALA A 51 -18.28 1.42 17.22
C ALA A 51 -19.70 1.19 16.69
N GLU A 52 -20.66 1.09 17.59
CA GLU A 52 -22.06 0.89 17.23
C GLU A 52 -22.65 2.17 16.66
N LYS A 53 -23.60 2.07 15.72
CA LYS A 53 -24.19 3.27 15.09
C LYS A 53 -24.93 4.19 16.07
N SER A 54 -25.34 3.65 17.22
CA SER A 54 -25.91 4.37 18.36
C SER A 54 -24.89 5.28 19.07
N ASP A 55 -23.59 5.03 18.92
CA ASP A 55 -22.54 5.80 19.57
C ASP A 55 -22.39 7.18 18.93
N LYS A 56 -22.25 8.21 19.77
CA LYS A 56 -22.17 9.63 19.35
C LYS A 56 -21.09 9.91 18.30
N ASN A 57 -19.99 9.16 18.32
CA ASN A 57 -18.84 9.33 17.41
C ASN A 57 -18.50 8.04 16.64
N ALA A 58 -19.52 7.22 16.37
CA ALA A 58 -19.33 5.93 15.73
C ALA A 58 -18.62 6.05 14.38
N ASN A 59 -19.02 7.04 13.59
CA ASN A 59 -18.53 7.23 12.24
C ASN A 59 -17.04 7.62 12.23
N GLU A 60 -16.61 8.50 13.13
CA GLU A 60 -15.23 8.95 13.28
C GLU A 60 -14.31 7.78 13.59
N PHE A 61 -14.66 6.98 14.60
CA PHE A 61 -13.89 5.79 14.95
C PHE A 61 -13.87 4.78 13.79
N ASN A 62 -15.04 4.48 13.22
CA ASN A 62 -15.19 3.50 12.14
C ASN A 62 -14.39 3.91 10.89
N CYS A 63 -14.31 5.21 10.59
CA CYS A 63 -13.47 5.73 9.52
C CYS A 63 -11.97 5.51 9.80
N VAL A 64 -11.50 5.74 11.03
CA VAL A 64 -10.10 5.47 11.42
C VAL A 64 -9.78 3.98 11.32
N GLN A 65 -10.66 3.12 11.86
CA GLN A 65 -10.53 1.66 11.79
C GLN A 65 -10.49 1.17 10.34
N ARG A 66 -11.43 1.61 9.50
CA ARG A 66 -11.51 1.21 8.08
C ARG A 66 -10.30 1.69 7.28
N ALA A 67 -9.78 2.87 7.58
CA ALA A 67 -8.60 3.42 6.92
C ALA A 67 -7.38 2.50 7.11
N HIS A 68 -7.13 2.03 8.34
CA HIS A 68 -6.06 1.09 8.63
C HIS A 68 -6.26 -0.26 7.94
N GLN A 69 -7.47 -0.83 8.04
CA GLN A 69 -7.79 -2.11 7.38
C GLN A 69 -7.59 -2.05 5.87
N ASN A 70 -7.98 -0.94 5.23
CA ASN A 70 -7.81 -0.80 3.78
C ASN A 70 -6.33 -0.83 3.38
N VAL A 71 -5.44 -0.23 4.16
CA VAL A 71 -3.99 -0.34 3.94
C VAL A 71 -3.55 -1.79 4.09
N LEU A 72 -3.94 -2.48 5.16
CA LEU A 72 -3.60 -3.89 5.37
C LEU A 72 -4.08 -4.81 4.24
N GLU A 73 -5.29 -4.60 3.73
CA GLU A 73 -5.85 -5.35 2.59
C GLU A 73 -5.05 -5.13 1.30
N ASN A 74 -4.44 -3.95 1.13
CA ASN A 74 -3.71 -3.59 -0.09
C ASN A 74 -2.21 -3.95 -0.03
N LEU A 75 -1.62 -4.05 1.17
CA LEU A 75 -0.18 -4.30 1.32
C LEU A 75 0.30 -5.59 0.64
N PRO A 76 -0.40 -6.74 0.71
CA PRO A 76 0.05 -7.97 0.04
C PRO A 76 0.18 -7.79 -1.47
N LEU A 77 -0.84 -7.23 -2.13
CA LEU A 77 -0.81 -6.97 -3.56
C LEU A 77 0.24 -5.93 -3.92
N PHE A 78 0.38 -4.87 -3.11
CA PHE A 78 1.42 -3.88 -3.28
C PHE A 78 2.82 -4.48 -3.26
N TYR A 79 3.14 -5.35 -2.28
CA TYR A 79 4.45 -5.99 -2.20
C TYR A 79 4.72 -6.93 -3.37
N ALA A 80 3.73 -7.74 -3.78
CA ALA A 80 3.85 -8.61 -4.94
C ALA A 80 4.08 -7.80 -6.24
N MET A 81 3.35 -6.71 -6.43
CA MET A 81 3.54 -5.82 -7.58
C MET A 81 4.89 -5.10 -7.55
N LEU A 82 5.33 -4.62 -6.39
CA LEU A 82 6.62 -3.97 -6.26
C LEU A 82 7.77 -4.94 -6.59
N ALA A 83 7.70 -6.18 -6.10
CA ALA A 83 8.68 -7.21 -6.40
C ALA A 83 8.74 -7.51 -7.91
N THR A 84 7.60 -7.82 -8.53
CA THR A 84 7.53 -8.18 -9.95
C THR A 84 7.89 -7.03 -10.89
N SER A 85 7.46 -5.81 -10.59
CA SER A 85 7.79 -4.62 -11.39
C SER A 85 9.26 -4.22 -11.33
N SER A 86 9.97 -4.62 -10.26
CA SER A 86 11.37 -4.23 -10.06
C SER A 86 12.39 -5.08 -10.83
N ILE A 87 11.98 -6.23 -11.39
CA ILE A 87 12.89 -7.24 -11.97
C ILE A 87 13.87 -6.63 -12.99
N TYR A 88 13.38 -5.78 -13.89
CA TYR A 88 14.21 -5.13 -14.91
C TYR A 88 14.33 -3.61 -14.72
N ARG A 89 13.42 -2.98 -13.97
CA ARG A 89 13.29 -1.52 -13.84
C ARG A 89 13.23 -1.07 -12.37
N PRO A 90 14.21 -1.42 -11.52
CA PRO A 90 14.14 -1.22 -10.06
C PRO A 90 13.96 0.25 -9.65
N LYS A 91 14.60 1.21 -10.35
CA LYS A 91 14.46 2.64 -10.04
C LYS A 91 13.04 3.16 -10.29
N VAL A 92 12.43 2.77 -11.41
CA VAL A 92 11.07 3.20 -11.78
C VAL A 92 10.04 2.53 -10.88
N ALA A 93 10.22 1.23 -10.61
CA ALA A 93 9.40 0.50 -9.66
C ALA A 93 9.45 1.13 -8.25
N ALA A 94 10.64 1.49 -7.76
CA ALA A 94 10.79 2.15 -6.47
C ALA A 94 10.08 3.52 -6.43
N ALA A 95 10.25 4.36 -7.46
CA ALA A 95 9.56 5.65 -7.55
C ALA A 95 8.04 5.49 -7.58
N ALA A 96 7.52 4.55 -8.37
CA ALA A 96 6.10 4.21 -8.41
C ALA A 96 5.59 3.70 -7.06
N GLY A 97 6.39 2.89 -6.36
CA GLY A 97 6.13 2.42 -5.01
C GLY A 97 6.01 3.57 -4.00
N LEU A 98 6.90 4.56 -4.07
CA LEU A 98 6.84 5.77 -3.22
C LEU A 98 5.57 6.58 -3.48
N VAL A 99 5.16 6.74 -4.75
CA VAL A 99 3.88 7.40 -5.10
C VAL A 99 2.71 6.65 -4.48
N ARG A 100 2.72 5.30 -4.51
CA ARG A 100 1.67 4.49 -3.90
C ARG A 100 1.64 4.64 -2.36
N ILE A 101 2.82 4.66 -1.71
CA ILE A 101 2.94 4.91 -0.27
C ILE A 101 2.40 6.29 0.12
N ALA A 102 2.77 7.34 -0.63
CA ALA A 102 2.23 8.67 -0.41
C ALA A 102 0.70 8.69 -0.54
N GLY A 103 0.15 7.95 -1.50
CA GLY A 103 -1.28 7.73 -1.64
C GLY A 103 -1.91 7.08 -0.41
N PHE A 104 -1.30 6.04 0.18
CA PHE A 104 -1.78 5.44 1.44
C PHE A 104 -1.79 6.44 2.59
N VAL A 105 -0.72 7.23 2.75
CA VAL A 105 -0.65 8.26 3.80
C VAL A 105 -1.79 9.26 3.65
N MET A 106 -2.02 9.77 2.44
CA MET A 106 -3.09 10.73 2.17
C MET A 106 -4.48 10.12 2.29
N TYR A 107 -4.65 8.86 1.92
CA TYR A 107 -5.88 8.09 2.12
C TYR A 107 -6.21 7.98 3.61
N VAL A 108 -5.26 7.52 4.43
CA VAL A 108 -5.45 7.38 5.88
C VAL A 108 -5.71 8.75 6.52
N LYS A 109 -4.89 9.77 6.21
CA LYS A 109 -5.11 11.13 6.74
C LYS A 109 -6.49 11.68 6.38
N GLY A 110 -6.93 11.49 5.14
CA GLY A 110 -8.22 11.97 4.67
C GLY A 110 -9.39 11.22 5.29
N TYR A 111 -9.35 9.89 5.27
CA TYR A 111 -10.44 9.06 5.77
C TYR A 111 -10.58 9.17 7.30
N SER A 112 -9.48 9.26 8.05
CA SER A 112 -9.48 9.45 9.51
C SER A 112 -10.03 10.81 9.99
N THR A 113 -10.62 11.63 9.12
CA THR A 113 -11.30 12.88 9.52
C THR A 113 -12.78 12.67 9.88
N GLY A 114 -13.29 11.45 9.75
CA GLY A 114 -14.72 11.14 9.95
C GLY A 114 -15.60 11.36 8.71
N ASP A 115 -15.04 11.95 7.64
CA ASP A 115 -15.71 12.09 6.34
C ASP A 115 -15.17 11.06 5.35
N PRO A 116 -15.95 10.01 5.00
CA PRO A 116 -15.54 9.00 4.04
C PRO A 116 -15.16 9.54 2.66
N GLY A 117 -15.69 10.69 2.26
CA GLY A 117 -15.40 11.33 0.98
C GLY A 117 -13.95 11.81 0.86
N LYS A 118 -13.31 12.19 1.98
CA LYS A 118 -11.92 12.70 2.01
C LYS A 118 -10.87 11.62 1.78
N ARG A 119 -11.25 10.33 1.80
CA ARG A 119 -10.36 9.21 1.40
C ARG A 119 -9.83 9.36 -0.02
N ARG A 120 -10.61 10.04 -0.89
CA ARG A 120 -10.26 10.31 -2.31
C ARG A 120 -8.96 11.11 -2.47
N LYS A 121 -8.50 11.80 -1.43
CA LYS A 121 -7.19 12.49 -1.42
C LYS A 121 -6.02 11.54 -1.69
N GLY A 122 -6.16 10.24 -1.41
CA GLY A 122 -5.13 9.24 -1.70
C GLY A 122 -5.17 8.64 -3.10
N ASN A 123 -6.16 8.99 -3.94
CA ASN A 123 -6.39 8.31 -5.22
C ASN A 123 -5.24 8.47 -6.22
N PHE A 124 -4.46 9.57 -6.14
CA PHE A 124 -3.28 9.74 -6.99
C PHE A 124 -2.27 8.59 -6.83
N GLY A 125 -2.26 7.91 -5.68
CA GLY A 125 -1.42 6.74 -5.45
C GLY A 125 -1.67 5.58 -6.41
N TYR A 126 -2.86 5.50 -7.02
CA TYR A 126 -3.15 4.50 -8.05
C TYR A 126 -2.33 4.70 -9.32
N LEU A 127 -1.82 5.91 -9.60
CA LEU A 127 -0.86 6.12 -10.68
C LEU A 127 0.40 5.28 -10.48
N GLY A 128 0.90 5.21 -9.24
CA GLY A 128 2.03 4.32 -8.90
C GLY A 128 1.68 2.85 -9.11
N THR A 129 0.46 2.43 -8.73
CA THR A 129 -0.03 1.07 -9.00
C THR A 129 -0.06 0.76 -10.50
N LEU A 130 -0.58 1.67 -11.34
CA LEU A 130 -0.65 1.47 -12.79
C LEU A 130 0.75 1.35 -13.42
N VAL A 131 1.70 2.17 -12.98
CA VAL A 131 3.10 2.06 -13.44
C VAL A 131 3.69 0.70 -13.05
N MET A 132 3.55 0.28 -11.78
CA MET A 132 4.04 -1.04 -11.36
C MET A 132 3.37 -2.17 -12.15
N LEU A 133 2.07 -2.08 -12.43
CA LEU A 133 1.36 -3.08 -13.25
C LEU A 133 1.97 -3.17 -14.66
N GLY A 134 2.21 -2.04 -15.32
CA GLY A 134 2.84 -2.01 -16.64
C GLY A 134 4.25 -2.60 -16.63
N LEU A 135 5.04 -2.30 -15.60
CA LEU A 135 6.38 -2.86 -15.43
C LEU A 135 6.36 -4.37 -15.14
N SER A 136 5.40 -4.86 -14.35
CA SER A 136 5.20 -6.29 -14.12
C SER A 136 4.81 -7.02 -15.41
N LEU A 137 4.00 -6.39 -16.27
CA LEU A 137 3.66 -6.92 -17.59
C LEU A 137 4.88 -6.93 -18.52
N GLU A 138 5.67 -5.84 -18.55
CA GLU A 138 6.96 -5.81 -19.28
C GLU A 138 7.86 -6.95 -18.81
N ALA A 139 7.99 -7.15 -17.50
CA ALA A 139 8.81 -8.22 -16.94
C ALA A 139 8.31 -9.60 -17.36
N ALA A 140 7.00 -9.85 -17.32
CA ALA A 140 6.41 -11.11 -17.75
C ALA A 140 6.68 -11.39 -19.24
N LEU A 141 6.48 -10.40 -20.12
CA LEU A 141 6.69 -10.55 -21.56
C LEU A 141 8.16 -10.81 -21.90
N ARG A 142 9.11 -10.13 -21.22
CA ARG A 142 10.56 -10.39 -21.36
C ARG A 142 10.94 -11.79 -20.91
N LEU A 143 10.41 -12.24 -19.77
CA LEU A 143 10.68 -13.58 -19.24
C LEU A 143 10.14 -14.69 -20.14
N LEU A 144 9.02 -14.44 -20.84
CA LEU A 144 8.45 -15.34 -21.83
C LEU A 144 9.14 -15.27 -23.20
N GLY A 145 10.05 -14.31 -23.42
CA GLY A 145 10.74 -14.12 -24.70
C GLY A 145 9.91 -13.43 -25.78
N HIS A 146 8.86 -12.69 -25.40
CA HIS A 146 8.04 -11.89 -26.31
C HIS A 146 8.55 -10.45 -26.50
N LEU A 147 9.54 -10.04 -25.70
CA LEU A 147 10.25 -8.75 -25.74
C LEU A 147 11.74 -8.97 -25.47
#